data_AF-A0A2V8TRX0-F1
#
_entry.id   AF-A0A2V8TRX0-F1
#
_cell.length_a   1.000
_cell.length_b   1.000
_cell.length_c   1.000
_cell.angle_alpha   90.00
_cell.angle_beta   90.00
_cell.angle_gamma   90.00
#
_symmetry.space_group_name_H-M   'P 1'
#
loop_
_entity.id
_entity.type
_entity.pdbx_description
1 polymer ?
#
loop_
_entity_poly.entity_id
_entity_poly.type
_entity_poly.pdbx_seq_one_letter_code
_entity_poly.pdbx_strand_id
1 'polypeptide(L)'
;MRGHLLATGWEESACGGFIPSLCVDPTVDHLLSFSLSDGRSYQFRVTMETDGSIASILPTHPVIVETTSTGGSLELLNAGFVVYSTTGFELVEAGGTIYEDLDFNEWEPAYYRLKTEHGEVITFQAATGRMTDAGTLCDPCRNQPDGTSCDDGDVCTRTDTCQGGTCVAGDPVTCVASDQCHETGVCDPHTGACSNPQKPVDATCDDGDACTRGDVCNADGKCAGTPVTCNDENACTADACVNGECVFTPTPRASCDDGNACTHEDTCVQIPGNGVICRGTPVDCDDGNQCTRDSCDSATGQCRHELLDGATCDDGDACTRGDTCNSEGRCIGSPVVCNDNNSCTTDACVNGQCVFTPAPDTACDDGNACTRGDTCNADGRCTGLAVSCDDGNGCTDDSCNPSSGCVHVDNSAPCDDGSACTTGDVCRNGQCAGGPPPNCDDGNSCTADACDPRSGCVHSPLAVMQPVCSINPATLNLNAQGNSFTINLSVVDACNPASPSPIPPGTLGIAHVSRAGNTNFPDPASLSCPDPDGGTRFETGLFEDLAARSISGNTASLKFDRPSDGVCSTLDGNRQDLIAAMTDVLDGSNANVCVSSTVGGQVFQCCTSVRVLNHGNRQ
;
A
#
# COMPACT_ATOMS: atom_id res chain seq x y z
N MET A 1 -17.89 4.89 136.97
CA MET A 1 -16.99 5.96 136.47
C MET A 1 -15.63 5.35 136.19
N ARG A 2 -15.34 5.06 134.91
CA ARG A 2 -14.00 4.99 134.33
C ARG A 2 -14.18 5.46 132.89
N GLY A 3 -13.82 6.71 132.65
CA GLY A 3 -14.06 7.42 131.41
C GLY A 3 -12.82 7.40 130.53
N HIS A 4 -13.05 7.37 129.22
CA HIS A 4 -12.16 7.79 128.14
C HIS A 4 -10.71 7.29 128.25
N LEU A 5 -10.45 6.10 127.67
CA LEU A 5 -9.11 5.80 127.17
C LEU A 5 -8.90 6.67 125.92
N LEU A 6 -7.75 7.34 125.80
CA LEU A 6 -7.32 8.09 124.62
C LEU A 6 -6.00 7.48 124.14
N ALA A 7 -6.03 6.87 122.95
CA ALA A 7 -4.83 6.50 122.21
C ALA A 7 -4.50 7.67 121.26
N THR A 8 -3.35 8.29 121.47
CA THR A 8 -2.86 9.39 120.61
C THR A 8 -1.48 9.01 120.09
N GLY A 9 -1.25 9.10 118.78
CA GLY A 9 0.05 8.79 118.17
C GLY A 9 0.04 8.26 116.73
N TRP A 10 -1.13 8.05 116.13
CA TRP A 10 -1.25 7.65 114.72
C TRP A 10 -1.58 8.89 113.89
N GLU A 11 -0.58 9.45 113.20
CA GLU A 11 -0.86 10.42 112.14
C GLU A 11 -1.37 9.65 110.92
N GLU A 12 -2.64 9.84 110.57
CA GLU A 12 -3.19 9.38 109.29
C GLU A 12 -2.50 10.14 108.16
N SER A 13 -1.44 9.56 107.58
CA SER A 13 -0.86 10.06 106.35
C SER A 13 -1.82 9.80 105.19
N ALA A 14 -2.38 10.87 104.62
CA ALA A 14 -3.35 10.82 103.53
C ALA A 14 -2.75 10.36 102.18
N CYS A 15 -3.09 9.11 101.82
CA CYS A 15 -3.56 8.55 100.54
C CYS A 15 -3.07 9.03 99.15
N GLY A 16 -3.04 8.04 98.24
CA GLY A 16 -3.21 8.21 96.79
C GLY A 16 -3.62 6.94 96.04
N GLY A 17 -4.88 6.51 96.12
CA GLY A 17 -5.53 5.64 95.11
C GLY A 17 -5.76 4.16 95.47
N PHE A 18 -7.04 3.75 95.43
CA PHE A 18 -7.58 2.38 95.30
C PHE A 18 -6.85 1.22 96.00
N ILE A 19 -7.06 1.11 97.33
CA ILE A 19 -7.59 -0.03 98.11
C ILE A 19 -7.49 0.43 99.59
N PRO A 20 -8.59 0.58 100.36
CA PRO A 20 -8.54 1.06 101.74
C PRO A 20 -8.18 -0.08 102.69
N SER A 21 -6.92 -0.50 102.68
CA SER A 21 -6.36 -1.36 103.73
C SER A 21 -4.83 -1.20 103.75
N LEU A 22 -4.30 -0.83 104.92
CA LEU A 22 -2.87 -0.72 105.24
C LEU A 22 -2.09 0.41 104.55
N CYS A 23 -1.95 1.54 105.23
CA CYS A 23 -0.88 2.52 104.98
C CYS A 23 -0.33 2.96 106.34
N VAL A 24 0.60 2.17 106.86
CA VAL A 24 1.45 2.53 107.99
C VAL A 24 2.87 2.39 107.49
N ASP A 25 3.70 3.43 107.63
CA ASP A 25 5.08 3.39 107.15
C ASP A 25 5.90 2.45 108.05
N PRO A 26 6.35 1.27 107.57
CA PRO A 26 7.08 0.31 108.38
C PRO A 26 8.49 0.80 108.77
N THR A 27 8.93 1.94 108.24
CA THR A 27 10.26 2.50 108.50
C THR A 27 10.31 3.54 109.61
N VAL A 28 9.17 3.87 110.24
CA VAL A 28 9.06 4.89 111.29
C VAL A 28 8.57 4.25 112.59
N ASP A 29 9.26 4.55 113.69
CA ASP A 29 8.82 4.16 115.02
C ASP A 29 7.56 4.93 115.44
N HIS A 30 6.48 4.22 115.77
CA HIS A 30 5.23 4.80 116.25
C HIS A 30 5.21 4.88 117.78
N LEU A 31 4.76 6.01 118.35
CA LEU A 31 4.62 6.17 119.79
C LEU A 31 3.15 5.98 120.21
N LEU A 32 2.86 4.88 120.89
CA LEU A 32 1.54 4.59 121.46
C LEU A 32 1.49 5.06 122.91
N SER A 33 0.59 6.01 123.21
CA SER A 33 0.36 6.51 124.57
C SER A 33 -1.04 6.16 125.04
N PHE A 34 -1.14 5.48 126.19
CA PHE A 34 -2.40 5.23 126.88
C PHE A 34 -2.44 6.05 128.16
N SER A 35 -3.47 6.88 128.34
CA SER A 35 -3.70 7.59 129.59
C SER A 35 -4.96 7.08 130.27
N LEU A 36 -4.86 6.77 131.56
CA LEU A 36 -5.97 6.35 132.40
C LEU A 36 -6.56 7.54 133.16
N SER A 37 -7.84 7.45 133.50
CA SER A 37 -8.56 8.50 134.24
C SER A 37 -8.02 8.79 135.65
N ASP A 38 -7.15 7.94 136.19
CA ASP A 38 -6.48 8.11 137.49
C ASP A 38 -5.10 8.79 137.38
N GLY A 39 -4.71 9.23 136.19
CA GLY A 39 -3.48 9.98 135.93
C GLY A 39 -2.26 9.12 135.58
N ARG A 40 -2.39 7.78 135.54
CA ARG A 40 -1.32 6.90 135.04
C ARG A 40 -1.27 6.93 133.51
N SER A 41 -0.06 6.90 132.95
CA SER A 41 0.15 6.82 131.50
C SER A 41 1.16 5.73 131.13
N TYR A 42 0.86 4.97 130.09
CA TYR A 42 1.75 3.97 129.51
C TYR A 42 2.18 4.40 128.11
N GLN A 43 3.48 4.33 127.83
CA GLN A 43 4.04 4.68 126.53
C GLN A 43 4.88 3.55 125.96
N PHE A 44 4.60 3.24 124.69
CA PHE A 44 5.28 2.20 123.94
C PHE A 44 5.73 2.77 122.60
N ARG A 45 6.97 2.49 122.22
CA ARG A 45 7.47 2.61 120.87
C ARG A 45 7.18 1.31 120.14
N VAL A 46 6.49 1.38 119.02
CA VAL A 46 6.10 0.23 118.20
C VAL A 46 6.79 0.37 116.86
N THR A 47 7.52 -0.67 116.45
CA THR A 47 8.09 -0.77 115.11
C THR A 47 7.28 -1.80 114.34
N MET A 48 6.95 -1.51 113.09
CA MET A 48 6.14 -2.40 112.26
C MET A 48 6.99 -3.07 111.18
N GLU A 49 6.66 -4.31 110.85
CA GLU A 49 7.20 -4.99 109.68
C GLU A 49 6.55 -4.45 108.40
N THR A 50 7.20 -4.71 107.26
CA THR A 50 6.67 -4.30 105.93
C THR A 50 5.29 -4.87 105.57
N ASP A 51 4.85 -5.92 106.25
CA ASP A 51 3.54 -6.54 106.08
C ASP A 51 2.45 -5.97 107.02
N GLY A 52 2.78 -4.97 107.83
CA GLY A 52 1.88 -4.33 108.78
C GLY A 52 1.65 -5.11 110.07
N SER A 53 2.46 -6.14 110.35
CA SER A 53 2.56 -6.74 111.68
C SER A 53 3.49 -5.93 112.61
N ILE A 54 3.43 -6.17 113.92
CA ILE A 54 4.31 -5.50 114.89
C ILE A 54 5.64 -6.26 114.95
N ALA A 55 6.73 -5.63 114.47
CA ALA A 55 8.10 -6.14 114.56
C ALA A 55 8.64 -6.13 116.00
N SER A 56 8.43 -5.01 116.71
CA SER A 56 8.85 -4.85 118.09
C SER A 56 7.96 -3.87 118.86
N ILE A 57 7.85 -4.07 120.17
CA ILE A 57 7.19 -3.13 121.09
C ILE A 57 8.09 -2.86 122.30
N LEU A 58 8.47 -1.59 122.47
CA LEU A 58 9.51 -1.14 123.38
C LEU A 58 8.96 -0.06 124.34
N PRO A 59 8.98 -0.25 125.66
CA PRO A 59 8.66 0.83 126.59
C PRO A 59 9.72 1.95 126.54
N THR A 60 9.31 3.21 126.65
CA THR A 60 10.17 4.37 126.31
C THR A 60 11.17 4.85 127.38
N HIS A 61 11.28 4.18 128.55
CA HIS A 61 12.23 4.54 129.62
C HIS A 61 12.84 3.29 130.31
N PRO A 62 14.16 3.22 130.69
CA PRO A 62 14.78 2.04 131.36
C PRO A 62 15.52 2.22 132.74
N VAL A 63 15.34 1.28 133.72
CA VAL A 63 16.12 0.97 134.97
C VAL A 63 15.90 -0.52 135.45
N ILE A 64 16.96 -1.22 135.92
CA ILE A 64 17.03 -2.68 136.28
C ILE A 64 16.96 -2.95 137.81
N VAL A 65 16.18 -3.94 138.30
CA VAL A 65 16.44 -4.76 139.54
C VAL A 65 15.74 -6.16 139.48
N GLU A 66 16.33 -7.17 140.13
CA GLU A 66 16.02 -8.62 140.14
C GLU A 66 14.68 -9.08 140.79
N THR A 67 13.94 -9.92 140.05
CA THR A 67 12.96 -10.99 140.42
C THR A 67 11.76 -10.70 141.34
N THR A 68 10.52 -10.74 140.80
CA THR A 68 9.31 -11.40 141.40
C THR A 68 8.23 -11.72 140.33
N SER A 69 7.15 -12.41 140.72
CA SER A 69 6.36 -13.37 139.92
C SER A 69 4.94 -12.92 139.48
N THR A 70 4.70 -11.65 139.13
CA THR A 70 3.32 -11.15 138.81
C THR A 70 3.19 -10.23 137.57
N GLY A 71 4.15 -10.24 136.63
CA GLY A 71 4.14 -9.35 135.45
C GLY A 71 2.89 -9.44 134.54
N GLY A 72 2.55 -8.32 133.89
CA GLY A 72 1.46 -8.21 132.91
C GLY A 72 1.65 -9.10 131.66
N SER A 73 0.65 -9.13 130.77
CA SER A 73 0.72 -9.95 129.55
C SER A 73 0.20 -9.24 128.31
N LEU A 74 0.82 -9.55 127.17
CA LEU A 74 0.34 -9.19 125.84
C LEU A 74 -0.20 -10.46 125.21
N GLU A 75 -1.48 -10.44 124.86
CA GLU A 75 -2.13 -11.56 124.20
C GLU A 75 -2.40 -11.17 122.74
N LEU A 76 -1.95 -12.02 121.82
CA LEU A 76 -2.34 -11.94 120.42
C LEU A 76 -3.66 -12.68 120.25
N LEU A 77 -4.64 -12.03 119.59
CA LEU A 77 -5.95 -12.61 119.33
C LEU A 77 -6.22 -12.67 117.83
N ASN A 78 -6.94 -13.71 117.42
CA ASN A 78 -7.52 -13.79 116.07
C ASN A 78 -8.76 -12.89 115.94
N ALA A 79 -9.36 -12.83 114.75
CA ALA A 79 -10.55 -12.01 114.47
C ALA A 79 -11.78 -12.34 115.35
N GLY A 80 -11.80 -13.49 116.03
CA GLY A 80 -12.83 -13.91 116.99
C GLY A 80 -12.51 -13.60 118.46
N PHE A 81 -11.49 -12.79 118.76
CA PHE A 81 -11.02 -12.47 120.12
C PHE A 81 -10.61 -13.69 120.96
N VAL A 82 -10.18 -14.77 120.32
CA VAL A 82 -9.61 -15.96 120.97
C VAL A 82 -8.10 -15.79 121.06
N VAL A 83 -7.53 -16.07 122.24
CA VAL A 83 -6.08 -15.95 122.47
C VAL A 83 -5.34 -17.00 121.67
N TYR A 84 -4.46 -16.53 120.78
CA TYR A 84 -3.62 -17.34 119.91
C TYR A 84 -2.23 -17.56 120.51
N SER A 85 -1.67 -16.50 121.10
CA SER A 85 -0.39 -16.54 121.81
C SER A 85 -0.43 -15.59 123.02
N THR A 86 0.33 -15.91 124.06
CA THR A 86 0.47 -15.07 125.24
C THR A 86 1.93 -14.90 125.58
N THR A 87 2.37 -13.65 125.68
CA THR A 87 3.71 -13.30 126.11
C THR A 87 3.60 -12.53 127.42
N GLY A 88 4.26 -13.01 128.48
CA GLY A 88 4.37 -12.28 129.73
C GLY A 88 5.44 -11.20 129.64
N PHE A 89 5.19 -10.02 130.20
CA PHE A 89 6.16 -8.94 130.34
C PHE A 89 5.99 -8.28 131.72
N GLU A 90 6.99 -7.55 132.19
CA GLU A 90 6.86 -6.71 133.37
C GLU A 90 6.78 -5.24 132.91
N LEU A 91 5.72 -4.53 133.29
CA LEU A 91 5.62 -3.09 133.05
C LEU A 91 6.12 -2.39 134.30
N VAL A 92 7.40 -2.00 134.31
CA VAL A 92 7.95 -1.19 135.40
C VAL A 92 8.30 0.19 134.87
N GLU A 93 7.89 1.19 135.64
CA GLU A 93 8.21 2.60 135.49
C GLU A 93 9.72 2.76 135.30
N ALA A 94 10.12 3.12 134.07
CA ALA A 94 11.50 3.10 133.60
C ALA A 94 12.17 1.72 133.75
N GLY A 95 12.10 0.87 132.71
CA GLY A 95 12.51 -0.54 132.76
C GLY A 95 13.68 -1.03 131.91
N GLY A 96 13.37 -1.59 130.74
CA GLY A 96 14.30 -2.37 129.93
C GLY A 96 13.90 -3.85 129.90
N THR A 97 13.09 -4.19 128.91
CA THR A 97 13.03 -5.53 128.33
C THR A 97 13.12 -5.34 126.82
N ILE A 98 14.09 -6.00 126.20
CA ILE A 98 14.37 -5.97 124.76
C ILE A 98 13.74 -7.25 124.20
N TYR A 99 12.75 -7.11 123.31
CA TYR A 99 12.26 -8.22 122.50
C TYR A 99 12.45 -7.83 121.03
N GLU A 100 13.43 -8.44 120.40
CA GLU A 100 13.55 -8.51 118.95
C GLU A 100 12.93 -9.84 118.49
N ASP A 101 12.27 -9.84 117.34
CA ASP A 101 11.77 -11.01 116.62
C ASP A 101 10.41 -11.57 117.09
N LEU A 102 9.33 -10.80 116.89
CA LEU A 102 7.95 -11.34 116.86
C LEU A 102 7.57 -11.72 115.42
N ASP A 103 8.20 -12.77 114.89
CA ASP A 103 7.85 -13.32 113.57
C ASP A 103 6.47 -14.04 113.65
N PHE A 104 5.42 -13.42 113.11
CA PHE A 104 4.11 -14.05 112.96
C PHE A 104 3.74 -14.19 111.48
N ASN A 105 3.56 -15.43 111.03
CA ASN A 105 3.13 -15.72 109.66
C ASN A 105 1.60 -15.54 109.50
N GLU A 106 1.23 -14.75 108.47
CA GLU A 106 -0.01 -14.78 107.66
C GLU A 106 -1.32 -14.07 108.12
N TRP A 107 -1.60 -12.95 107.42
CA TRP A 107 -2.87 -12.43 106.87
C TRP A 107 -4.21 -12.61 107.62
N GLU A 108 -4.41 -11.89 108.73
CA GLU A 108 -5.72 -11.38 109.22
C GLU A 108 -5.45 -10.17 110.15
N PRO A 109 -6.39 -9.23 110.41
CA PRO A 109 -6.14 -8.14 111.35
C PRO A 109 -5.89 -8.69 112.76
N ALA A 110 -4.64 -8.66 113.19
CA ALA A 110 -4.25 -9.03 114.55
C ALA A 110 -4.86 -8.05 115.56
N TYR A 111 -5.60 -8.58 116.54
CA TYR A 111 -5.99 -7.84 117.74
C TYR A 111 -4.98 -8.14 118.84
N TYR A 112 -4.64 -7.13 119.63
CA TYR A 112 -3.77 -7.27 120.79
C TYR A 112 -4.53 -6.89 122.05
N ARG A 113 -4.42 -7.72 123.08
CA ARG A 113 -5.00 -7.46 124.40
C ARG A 113 -3.89 -7.31 125.42
N LEU A 114 -3.74 -6.09 125.90
CA LEU A 114 -2.83 -5.73 126.97
C LEU A 114 -3.52 -5.98 128.31
N LYS A 115 -2.92 -6.81 129.15
CA LYS A 115 -3.32 -7.00 130.55
C LYS A 115 -2.26 -6.41 131.46
N THR A 116 -2.62 -5.40 132.24
CA THR A 116 -1.70 -4.80 133.21
C THR A 116 -1.66 -5.65 134.49
N GLU A 117 -0.57 -5.53 135.24
CA GLU A 117 -0.43 -6.15 136.58
C GLU A 117 -1.51 -5.67 137.59
N HIS A 118 -2.23 -4.59 137.26
CA HIS A 118 -3.33 -4.00 138.02
C HIS A 118 -4.72 -4.45 137.55
N GLY A 119 -4.80 -5.42 136.62
CA GLY A 119 -6.05 -6.04 136.17
C GLY A 119 -6.83 -5.27 135.11
N GLU A 120 -6.22 -4.27 134.47
CA GLU A 120 -6.82 -3.55 133.34
C GLU A 120 -6.63 -4.32 132.05
N VAL A 121 -7.62 -4.27 131.17
CA VAL A 121 -7.63 -5.00 129.90
C VAL A 121 -7.91 -4.00 128.78
N ILE A 122 -6.96 -3.83 127.85
CA ILE A 122 -7.08 -2.92 126.71
C ILE A 122 -6.95 -3.73 125.44
N THR A 123 -7.94 -3.66 124.55
CA THR A 123 -7.88 -4.34 123.25
C THR A 123 -7.77 -3.32 122.12
N PHE A 124 -6.80 -3.53 121.22
CA PHE A 124 -6.55 -2.65 120.08
C PHE A 124 -6.17 -3.44 118.83
N GLN A 125 -6.41 -2.87 117.65
CA GLN A 125 -6.10 -3.49 116.37
C GLN A 125 -4.72 -3.04 115.87
N ALA A 126 -3.91 -4.00 115.39
CA ALA A 126 -2.52 -3.79 114.94
C ALA A 126 -2.37 -2.69 113.86
N ALA A 127 -3.24 -2.74 112.86
CA ALA A 127 -3.12 -1.96 111.63
C ALA A 127 -3.57 -0.49 111.76
N THR A 128 -4.30 -0.14 112.82
CA THR A 128 -4.94 1.19 112.95
C THR A 128 -4.72 1.83 114.32
N GLY A 129 -4.21 1.09 115.31
CA GLY A 129 -4.09 1.56 116.70
C GLY A 129 -5.43 1.90 117.37
N ARG A 130 -6.55 1.60 116.72
CA ARG A 130 -7.88 1.96 117.18
C ARG A 130 -8.28 1.07 118.35
N MET A 131 -8.70 1.70 119.45
CA MET A 131 -9.20 0.98 120.62
C MET A 131 -10.58 0.44 120.33
N THR A 132 -10.76 -0.85 120.61
CA THR A 132 -12.06 -1.50 120.59
C THR A 132 -12.49 -1.73 122.04
N ASP A 133 -12.77 -0.64 122.77
CA ASP A 133 -13.06 -0.80 124.20
C ASP A 133 -14.53 -1.11 124.51
N ALA A 134 -14.65 -2.18 125.30
CA ALA A 134 -15.64 -2.46 126.32
C ALA A 134 -17.12 -2.33 125.97
N GLY A 135 -17.67 -3.35 125.32
CA GLY A 135 -18.58 -4.32 125.98
C GLY A 135 -19.68 -3.87 126.97
N THR A 136 -20.13 -2.62 127.00
CA THR A 136 -21.34 -2.18 127.74
C THR A 136 -21.90 -0.87 127.15
N LEU A 137 -22.71 -0.98 126.09
CA LEU A 137 -23.49 0.16 125.57
C LEU A 137 -24.60 0.53 126.56
N CYS A 138 -24.61 1.80 126.97
CA CYS A 138 -25.68 2.44 127.71
C CYS A 138 -26.86 2.70 126.77
N ASP A 139 -28.07 2.30 127.20
CA ASP A 139 -29.33 2.55 126.51
C ASP A 139 -29.65 4.08 126.51
N PRO A 140 -29.63 4.77 125.34
CA PRO A 140 -29.69 6.23 125.25
C PRO A 140 -31.07 6.84 125.60
N CYS A 141 -32.14 6.05 125.64
CA CYS A 141 -33.48 6.54 125.97
C CYS A 141 -33.93 6.20 127.41
N ARG A 142 -33.09 5.50 128.19
CA ARG A 142 -33.44 5.11 129.56
C ARG A 142 -33.49 6.33 130.49
N ASN A 143 -34.71 6.73 130.87
CA ASN A 143 -35.09 7.94 131.64
C ASN A 143 -35.14 9.26 130.85
N GLN A 144 -35.24 9.23 129.52
CA GLN A 144 -35.53 10.44 128.73
C GLN A 144 -37.04 10.61 128.49
N PRO A 145 -37.60 11.84 128.44
CA PRO A 145 -38.99 12.08 128.07
C PRO A 145 -39.29 11.65 126.63
N ASP A 146 -40.53 11.21 126.38
CA ASP A 146 -41.02 10.95 125.03
C ASP A 146 -40.87 12.20 124.15
N GLY A 147 -40.37 12.04 122.92
CA GLY A 147 -40.08 13.12 121.97
C GLY A 147 -38.67 13.73 122.08
N THR A 148 -37.83 13.25 123.00
CA THR A 148 -36.39 13.62 123.03
C THR A 148 -35.68 13.04 121.82
N SER A 149 -34.86 13.84 121.15
CA SER A 149 -34.05 13.37 120.02
C SER A 149 -33.08 12.29 120.48
N CYS A 150 -33.05 11.18 119.75
CA CYS A 150 -32.09 10.10 119.91
C CYS A 150 -31.52 9.72 118.54
N ASP A 151 -30.60 8.76 118.53
CA ASP A 151 -30.00 8.19 117.33
C ASP A 151 -30.04 6.68 117.54
N ASP A 152 -30.73 5.96 116.67
CA ASP A 152 -30.87 4.50 116.73
C ASP A 152 -29.73 3.77 116.00
N GLY A 153 -28.79 4.52 115.41
CA GLY A 153 -27.66 4.01 114.65
C GLY A 153 -27.97 3.68 113.19
N ASP A 154 -29.19 3.91 112.70
CA ASP A 154 -29.57 3.79 111.30
C ASP A 154 -29.49 5.16 110.59
N VAL A 155 -28.50 5.35 109.73
CA VAL A 155 -28.33 6.64 109.03
C VAL A 155 -29.37 6.87 107.91
N CYS A 156 -30.23 5.88 107.62
CA CYS A 156 -31.34 5.99 106.68
C CYS A 156 -32.65 6.48 107.31
N THR A 157 -32.67 6.73 108.61
CA THR A 157 -33.76 7.41 109.30
C THR A 157 -33.32 8.80 109.73
N ARG A 158 -34.23 9.76 109.63
CA ARG A 158 -33.99 11.15 110.02
C ARG A 158 -34.95 11.49 111.14
N THR A 159 -34.45 12.17 112.17
CA THR A 159 -35.26 12.67 113.31
C THR A 159 -35.81 11.58 114.22
N ASP A 160 -34.94 10.68 114.71
CA ASP A 160 -35.34 9.63 115.65
C ASP A 160 -35.71 10.19 117.02
N THR A 161 -36.74 9.63 117.64
CA THR A 161 -37.28 10.13 118.91
C THR A 161 -37.46 9.02 119.93
N CYS A 162 -37.15 9.32 121.19
CA CYS A 162 -37.42 8.40 122.28
C CYS A 162 -38.93 8.26 122.47
N GLN A 163 -39.44 7.04 122.52
CA GLN A 163 -40.83 6.73 122.86
C GLN A 163 -40.89 5.50 123.76
N GLY A 164 -41.42 5.64 124.98
CA GLY A 164 -41.53 4.55 125.94
C GLY A 164 -40.19 4.01 126.45
N GLY A 165 -39.13 4.84 126.42
CA GLY A 165 -37.78 4.46 126.86
C GLY A 165 -36.92 3.79 125.79
N THR A 166 -37.37 3.72 124.54
CA THR A 166 -36.62 3.17 123.39
C THR A 166 -36.51 4.23 122.30
N CYS A 167 -35.42 4.25 121.52
CA CYS A 167 -35.31 5.13 120.35
C CYS A 167 -36.12 4.54 119.19
N VAL A 168 -37.00 5.35 118.58
CA VAL A 168 -37.83 4.95 117.44
C VAL A 168 -37.42 5.75 116.21
N ALA A 169 -37.11 5.02 115.13
CA ALA A 169 -36.79 5.53 113.81
C ALA A 169 -37.78 6.59 113.30
N GLY A 170 -37.24 7.72 112.81
CA GLY A 170 -38.00 8.81 112.21
C GLY A 170 -38.30 8.64 110.71
N ASP A 171 -38.33 9.76 109.98
CA ASP A 171 -38.65 9.80 108.56
C ASP A 171 -37.57 9.07 107.72
N PRO A 172 -37.94 8.09 106.87
CA PRO A 172 -36.97 7.34 106.08
C PRO A 172 -36.41 8.15 104.91
N VAL A 173 -35.13 7.96 104.59
CA VAL A 173 -34.49 8.50 103.38
C VAL A 173 -35.11 7.86 102.14
N THR A 174 -35.63 8.69 101.23
CA THR A 174 -36.21 8.23 99.95
C THR A 174 -35.19 8.32 98.82
N CYS A 175 -34.93 7.19 98.17
CA CYS A 175 -34.03 7.10 97.01
C CYS A 175 -34.86 7.11 95.72
N VAL A 176 -34.66 8.13 94.88
CA VAL A 176 -35.26 8.19 93.54
C VAL A 176 -34.40 7.43 92.52
N ALA A 177 -35.01 6.95 91.45
CA ALA A 177 -34.27 6.40 90.32
C ALA A 177 -33.33 7.45 89.72
N SER A 178 -32.09 7.06 89.39
CA SER A 178 -31.09 7.98 88.81
C SER A 178 -31.49 8.47 87.42
N ASP A 179 -32.05 7.60 86.58
CA ASP A 179 -32.53 7.91 85.23
C ASP A 179 -33.60 6.89 84.77
N GLN A 180 -34.00 6.94 83.50
CA GLN A 180 -35.04 6.07 82.92
C GLN A 180 -34.65 4.58 82.88
N CYS A 181 -33.37 4.24 83.01
CA CYS A 181 -32.81 2.89 82.99
C CYS A 181 -32.40 2.35 84.35
N HIS A 182 -32.71 3.09 85.42
CA HIS A 182 -32.49 2.65 86.80
C HIS A 182 -33.81 2.59 87.58
N GLU A 183 -33.89 1.69 88.54
CA GLU A 183 -35.00 1.60 89.49
C GLU A 183 -34.74 2.50 90.70
N THR A 184 -35.78 2.73 91.51
CA THR A 184 -35.62 3.44 92.78
C THR A 184 -34.70 2.66 93.72
N GLY A 185 -33.69 3.33 94.26
CA GLY A 185 -32.72 2.74 95.18
C GLY A 185 -33.27 2.36 96.55
N VAL A 186 -32.44 1.68 97.32
CA VAL A 186 -32.62 1.43 98.75
C VAL A 186 -31.46 2.10 99.49
N CYS A 187 -31.74 2.81 100.57
CA CYS A 187 -30.72 3.44 101.40
C CYS A 187 -30.01 2.37 102.26
N ASP A 188 -28.67 2.40 102.31
CA ASP A 188 -27.85 1.56 103.18
C ASP A 188 -27.79 2.14 104.62
N PRO A 189 -28.30 1.42 105.63
CA PRO A 189 -28.47 1.92 107.01
C PRO A 189 -27.16 2.23 107.75
N HIS A 190 -25.99 1.89 107.20
CA HIS A 190 -24.69 2.22 107.80
C HIS A 190 -23.97 3.38 107.12
N THR A 191 -24.27 3.65 105.83
CA THR A 191 -23.55 4.63 105.02
C THR A 191 -24.43 5.78 104.54
N GLY A 192 -25.76 5.61 104.53
CA GLY A 192 -26.72 6.59 104.03
C GLY A 192 -26.73 6.69 102.49
N ALA A 193 -25.98 5.82 101.81
CA ALA A 193 -25.90 5.80 100.36
C ALA A 193 -27.11 5.09 99.75
N CYS A 194 -27.70 5.70 98.72
CA CYS A 194 -28.73 5.06 97.92
C CYS A 194 -28.09 4.08 96.93
N SER A 195 -28.59 2.84 96.87
CA SER A 195 -28.27 1.93 95.78
C SER A 195 -28.84 2.45 94.45
N ASN A 196 -28.24 2.06 93.33
CA ASN A 196 -28.71 2.43 91.98
C ASN A 196 -28.90 1.19 91.10
N PRO A 197 -29.91 0.34 91.39
CA PRO A 197 -30.17 -0.87 90.62
C PRO A 197 -30.60 -0.55 89.18
N GLN A 198 -30.03 -1.27 88.21
CA GLN A 198 -30.37 -1.13 86.79
C GLN A 198 -31.69 -1.86 86.47
N LYS A 199 -32.53 -1.25 85.62
CA LYS A 199 -33.70 -1.93 85.05
C LYS A 199 -33.27 -3.09 84.14
N PRO A 200 -34.15 -4.06 83.86
CA PRO A 200 -33.85 -5.12 82.89
C PRO A 200 -33.39 -4.57 81.54
N VAL A 201 -32.45 -5.27 80.91
CA VAL A 201 -32.12 -5.03 79.50
C VAL A 201 -33.41 -5.11 78.67
N ASP A 202 -33.54 -4.26 77.67
CA ASP A 202 -34.74 -4.09 76.83
C ASP A 202 -35.91 -3.35 77.49
N ALA A 203 -35.76 -2.82 78.70
CA ALA A 203 -36.73 -1.90 79.27
C ALA A 203 -36.81 -0.62 78.41
N THR A 204 -38.03 -0.18 78.10
CA THR A 204 -38.26 1.00 77.26
C THR A 204 -37.75 2.26 77.95
N CYS A 205 -37.05 3.08 77.21
CA CYS A 205 -36.58 4.40 77.63
C CYS A 205 -36.63 5.34 76.42
N ASP A 206 -36.12 6.57 76.57
CA ASP A 206 -35.95 7.54 75.49
C ASP A 206 -34.53 8.14 75.65
N ASP A 207 -33.68 7.98 74.64
CA ASP A 207 -32.30 8.46 74.67
C ASP A 207 -32.18 9.94 74.25
N GLY A 208 -33.30 10.55 73.84
CA GLY A 208 -33.39 11.93 73.39
C GLY A 208 -32.92 12.15 71.95
N ASP A 209 -32.50 11.11 71.23
CA ASP A 209 -32.13 11.19 69.82
C ASP A 209 -33.33 10.86 68.93
N ALA A 210 -33.88 11.87 68.25
CA ALA A 210 -34.98 11.66 67.32
C ALA A 210 -34.62 10.76 66.13
N CYS A 211 -33.32 10.51 65.89
CA CYS A 211 -32.80 9.66 64.83
C CYS A 211 -32.49 8.23 65.27
N THR A 212 -32.95 7.82 66.45
CA THR A 212 -33.02 6.43 66.89
C THR A 212 -34.49 5.99 67.01
N ARG A 213 -34.74 4.69 66.92
CA ARG A 213 -36.05 4.08 67.13
C ARG A 213 -35.95 2.90 68.07
N GLY A 214 -36.98 2.76 68.91
CA GLY A 214 -37.12 1.61 69.81
C GLY A 214 -36.09 1.64 70.93
N ASP A 215 -35.94 2.80 71.59
CA ASP A 215 -34.90 3.00 72.59
C ASP A 215 -35.14 2.12 73.80
N VAL A 216 -34.07 1.41 74.17
CA VAL A 216 -34.09 0.46 75.27
C VAL A 216 -32.86 0.60 76.14
N CYS A 217 -33.00 0.19 77.39
CA CYS A 217 -31.88 0.10 78.31
C CYS A 217 -30.95 -1.04 77.88
N ASN A 218 -29.71 -0.69 77.58
CA ASN A 218 -28.67 -1.66 77.24
C ASN A 218 -28.08 -2.32 78.50
N ALA A 219 -27.15 -3.26 78.30
CA ALA A 219 -26.49 -3.98 79.40
C ALA A 219 -25.69 -3.06 80.35
N ASP A 220 -25.28 -1.87 79.89
CA ASP A 220 -24.53 -0.89 80.68
C ASP A 220 -25.43 0.12 81.43
N GLY A 221 -26.76 -0.07 81.38
CA GLY A 221 -27.72 0.81 82.05
C GLY A 221 -27.96 2.15 81.37
N LYS A 222 -27.61 2.25 80.08
CA LYS A 222 -27.86 3.43 79.25
C LYS A 222 -29.02 3.22 78.30
N CYS A 223 -29.77 4.28 78.03
CA CYS A 223 -30.77 4.27 76.99
C CYS A 223 -30.10 4.43 75.61
N ALA A 224 -30.44 3.55 74.66
CA ALA A 224 -30.00 3.65 73.28
C ALA A 224 -31.01 2.99 72.34
N GLY A 225 -31.26 3.57 71.17
CA GLY A 225 -32.09 2.98 70.13
C GLY A 225 -31.36 2.52 68.86
N THR A 226 -32.13 1.99 67.92
CA THR A 226 -31.64 1.59 66.60
C THR A 226 -31.61 2.81 65.67
N PRO A 227 -30.49 3.14 65.00
CA PRO A 227 -30.43 4.29 64.11
C PRO A 227 -31.45 4.23 62.96
N VAL A 228 -32.09 5.36 62.67
CA VAL A 228 -32.96 5.52 61.50
C VAL A 228 -32.10 5.50 60.25
N THR A 229 -32.29 4.49 59.41
CA THR A 229 -31.62 4.37 58.11
C THR A 229 -32.33 5.24 57.08
N CYS A 230 -31.66 6.29 56.62
CA CYS A 230 -32.11 7.13 55.52
C CYS A 230 -31.28 6.79 54.27
N ASN A 231 -31.94 6.23 53.25
CA ASN A 231 -31.37 5.97 51.94
C ASN A 231 -32.48 6.13 50.90
N ASP A 232 -32.33 7.03 49.94
CA ASP A 232 -33.31 7.25 48.85
C ASP A 232 -32.92 6.54 47.54
N GLU A 233 -31.90 5.69 47.59
CA GLU A 233 -31.30 4.97 46.45
C GLU A 233 -30.66 5.90 45.41
N ASN A 234 -30.51 7.19 45.70
CA ASN A 234 -29.82 8.13 44.84
C ASN A 234 -28.36 8.30 45.29
N ALA A 235 -27.42 7.73 44.53
CA ALA A 235 -25.98 7.88 44.80
C ALA A 235 -25.49 9.34 44.78
N CYS A 236 -26.30 10.27 44.28
CA CYS A 236 -25.98 11.70 44.21
C CYS A 236 -26.57 12.55 45.34
N THR A 237 -27.13 11.92 46.38
CA THR A 237 -27.52 12.59 47.61
C THR A 237 -26.66 12.12 48.78
N ALA A 238 -26.41 13.04 49.69
CA ALA A 238 -25.93 12.72 51.03
C ALA A 238 -27.15 12.52 51.92
N ASP A 239 -27.35 11.29 52.37
CA ASP A 239 -28.54 10.87 53.10
C ASP A 239 -28.26 10.88 54.60
N ALA A 240 -29.04 11.67 55.33
CA ALA A 240 -28.89 11.79 56.76
C ALA A 240 -30.25 11.87 57.44
N CYS A 241 -30.36 11.29 58.63
CA CYS A 241 -31.45 11.62 59.54
C CYS A 241 -31.13 12.94 60.25
N VAL A 242 -32.04 13.90 60.21
CA VAL A 242 -31.95 15.17 60.94
C VAL A 242 -33.26 15.38 61.67
N ASN A 243 -33.22 15.46 63.01
CA ASN A 243 -34.41 15.63 63.86
C ASN A 243 -35.53 14.58 63.63
N GLY A 244 -35.16 13.33 63.34
CA GLY A 244 -36.10 12.24 63.10
C GLY A 244 -36.72 12.18 61.71
N GLU A 245 -36.31 13.08 60.81
CA GLU A 245 -36.71 13.09 59.40
C GLU A 245 -35.53 12.78 58.49
N CYS A 246 -35.76 12.04 57.40
CA CYS A 246 -34.74 11.81 56.38
C CYS A 246 -34.56 13.03 55.49
N VAL A 247 -33.32 13.52 55.42
CA VAL A 247 -32.89 14.63 54.59
C VAL A 247 -31.90 14.12 53.55
N PHE A 248 -32.22 14.35 52.27
CA PHE A 248 -31.41 13.95 51.12
C PHE A 248 -30.81 15.20 50.47
N THR A 249 -29.52 15.44 50.70
CA THR A 249 -28.86 16.67 50.24
C THR A 249 -28.13 16.44 48.93
N PRO A 250 -28.47 17.12 47.82
CA PRO A 250 -27.77 16.94 46.55
C PRO A 250 -26.26 17.21 46.64
N THR A 251 -25.46 16.35 46.01
CA THR A 251 -23.99 16.49 45.93
C THR A 251 -23.50 16.67 44.48
N PRO A 252 -23.80 17.80 43.81
CA PRO A 252 -23.33 18.03 42.44
C PRO A 252 -21.82 17.91 42.33
N ARG A 253 -21.35 17.28 41.23
CA ARG A 253 -19.95 16.95 40.92
C ARG A 253 -19.31 15.87 41.80
N ALA A 254 -20.04 15.27 42.73
CA ALA A 254 -19.59 14.03 43.33
C ALA A 254 -19.47 12.95 42.25
N SER A 255 -18.50 12.05 42.41
CA SER A 255 -18.41 10.83 41.61
C SER A 255 -19.58 9.93 41.95
N CYS A 256 -20.18 9.33 40.95
CA CYS A 256 -21.23 8.33 41.09
C CYS A 256 -21.01 7.23 40.05
N ASP A 257 -21.92 6.26 39.96
CA ASP A 257 -21.95 5.23 38.92
C ASP A 257 -23.38 5.19 38.40
N ASP A 258 -23.60 5.46 37.12
CA ASP A 258 -24.92 5.47 36.49
C ASP A 258 -25.36 4.07 36.02
N GLY A 259 -24.52 3.05 36.28
CA GLY A 259 -24.76 1.65 35.96
C GLY A 259 -24.63 1.33 34.48
N ASN A 260 -24.24 2.30 33.64
CA ASN A 260 -24.03 2.10 32.22
C ASN A 260 -22.54 1.93 31.93
N ALA A 261 -22.15 0.73 31.51
CA ALA A 261 -20.76 0.43 31.18
C ALA A 261 -20.24 1.22 29.96
N CYS A 262 -21.12 1.83 29.16
CA CYS A 262 -20.78 2.69 28.03
C CYS A 262 -20.64 4.18 28.40
N THR A 263 -20.53 4.47 29.69
CA THR A 263 -20.22 5.79 30.22
C THR A 263 -19.01 5.70 31.14
N HIS A 264 -18.24 6.80 31.21
CA HIS A 264 -17.09 6.95 32.07
C HIS A 264 -17.09 8.34 32.70
N GLU A 265 -16.34 8.50 33.79
CA GLU A 265 -16.26 9.76 34.55
C GLU A 265 -17.65 10.24 35.00
N ASP A 266 -18.44 9.31 35.51
CA ASP A 266 -19.78 9.51 36.03
C ASP A 266 -19.81 10.52 37.16
N THR A 267 -20.59 11.58 36.96
CA THR A 267 -20.70 12.68 37.93
C THR A 267 -22.14 13.07 38.17
N CYS A 268 -22.39 13.48 39.41
CA CYS A 268 -23.67 13.99 39.83
C CYS A 268 -23.94 15.35 39.20
N VAL A 269 -24.96 15.43 38.37
CA VAL A 269 -25.36 16.66 37.68
C VAL A 269 -26.70 17.15 38.22
N GLN A 270 -26.71 18.42 38.63
CA GLN A 270 -27.91 19.09 39.10
C GLN A 270 -28.82 19.41 37.91
N ILE A 271 -30.05 18.89 37.92
CA ILE A 271 -31.06 19.24 36.92
C ILE A 271 -31.99 20.30 37.55
N PRO A 272 -32.10 21.50 36.97
CA PRO A 272 -33.04 22.51 37.46
C PRO A 272 -34.46 21.95 37.56
N GLY A 273 -35.00 21.85 38.77
CA GLY A 273 -36.37 21.39 39.05
C GLY A 273 -36.56 19.87 39.22
N ASN A 274 -35.56 19.04 38.88
CA ASN A 274 -35.67 17.58 38.91
C ASN A 274 -34.62 16.89 39.81
N GLY A 275 -34.04 17.61 40.76
CA GLY A 275 -33.04 17.06 41.69
C GLY A 275 -31.67 16.86 41.05
N VAL A 276 -30.95 15.83 41.53
CA VAL A 276 -29.60 15.48 41.09
C VAL A 276 -29.59 14.05 40.57
N ILE A 277 -28.93 13.83 39.44
CA ILE A 277 -28.84 12.52 38.79
C ILE A 277 -27.38 12.20 38.48
N CYS A 278 -27.05 10.91 38.48
CA CYS A 278 -25.77 10.44 37.97
C CYS A 278 -25.79 10.41 36.44
N ARG A 279 -24.80 11.04 35.80
CA ARG A 279 -24.58 10.92 34.35
C ARG A 279 -23.09 10.80 34.07
N GLY A 280 -22.73 9.85 33.24
CA GLY A 280 -21.39 9.79 32.67
C GLY A 280 -21.24 10.40 31.28
N THR A 281 -19.97 10.47 30.88
CA THR A 281 -19.54 10.83 29.54
C THR A 281 -19.57 9.57 28.68
N PRO A 282 -20.24 9.56 27.51
CA PRO A 282 -20.26 8.40 26.63
C PRO A 282 -18.84 7.93 26.28
N VAL A 283 -18.62 6.61 26.30
CA VAL A 283 -17.40 5.99 25.75
C VAL A 283 -17.38 6.22 24.25
N ASP A 284 -16.32 6.89 23.77
CA ASP A 284 -16.08 7.06 22.35
C ASP A 284 -15.47 5.78 21.78
N CYS A 285 -16.23 5.11 20.92
CA CYS A 285 -15.81 3.87 20.27
C CYS A 285 -15.39 4.08 18.81
N ASP A 286 -15.36 5.32 18.32
CA ASP A 286 -14.92 5.60 16.96
C ASP A 286 -13.44 5.19 16.79
N ASP A 287 -13.17 4.20 15.94
CA ASP A 287 -11.80 3.74 15.64
C ASP A 287 -11.17 4.51 14.47
N GLY A 288 -11.90 5.47 13.90
CA GLY A 288 -11.52 6.27 12.74
C GLY A 288 -11.61 5.51 11.42
N ASN A 289 -12.13 4.28 11.41
CA ASN A 289 -12.32 3.49 10.20
C ASN A 289 -13.74 3.67 9.66
N GLN A 290 -13.88 4.28 8.48
CA GLN A 290 -15.18 4.44 7.82
C GLN A 290 -15.85 3.11 7.42
N CYS A 291 -15.09 2.01 7.44
CA CYS A 291 -15.55 0.67 7.12
C CYS A 291 -15.99 -0.17 8.32
N THR A 292 -16.07 0.44 9.49
CA THR A 292 -16.64 -0.15 10.70
C THR A 292 -17.86 0.63 11.15
N ARG A 293 -18.81 -0.09 11.76
CA ARG A 293 -19.86 0.49 12.58
C ARG A 293 -19.45 0.32 14.02
N ASP A 294 -19.10 1.43 14.64
CA ASP A 294 -18.65 1.44 16.01
C ASP A 294 -19.82 1.53 16.98
N SER A 295 -19.78 0.66 17.98
CA SER A 295 -20.79 0.61 19.02
C SER A 295 -20.16 0.18 20.33
N CYS A 296 -20.65 0.73 21.43
CA CYS A 296 -20.30 0.23 22.75
C CYS A 296 -21.25 -0.90 23.15
N ASP A 297 -20.71 -1.99 23.69
CA ASP A 297 -21.49 -3.05 24.31
C ASP A 297 -22.01 -2.61 25.67
N SER A 298 -23.31 -2.35 25.78
CA SER A 298 -23.97 -1.90 27.01
C SER A 298 -23.79 -2.84 28.21
N ALA A 299 -23.42 -4.10 28.01
CA ALA A 299 -23.21 -5.05 29.09
C ALA A 299 -21.76 -5.06 29.61
N THR A 300 -20.77 -4.74 28.76
CA THR A 300 -19.34 -4.89 29.09
C THR A 300 -18.56 -3.58 29.04
N GLY A 301 -19.11 -2.52 28.42
CA GLY A 301 -18.42 -1.26 28.17
C GLY A 301 -17.36 -1.35 27.08
N GLN A 302 -17.24 -2.50 26.40
CA GLN A 302 -16.24 -2.71 25.37
C GLN A 302 -16.71 -2.19 24.01
N CYS A 303 -15.80 -1.58 23.25
CA CYS A 303 -16.07 -1.17 21.89
C CYS A 303 -16.12 -2.37 20.94
N ARG A 304 -17.09 -2.33 20.04
CA ARG A 304 -17.31 -3.29 18.95
C ARG A 304 -17.30 -2.53 17.63
N HIS A 305 -16.51 -3.05 16.69
CA HIS A 305 -16.27 -2.47 15.37
C HIS A 305 -16.77 -3.45 14.31
N GLU A 306 -18.03 -3.35 13.90
CA GLU A 306 -18.62 -4.29 12.93
C GLU A 306 -18.29 -3.90 11.49
N LEU A 307 -17.72 -4.82 10.70
CA LEU A 307 -17.34 -4.54 9.31
C LEU A 307 -18.56 -4.24 8.42
N LEU A 308 -18.45 -3.18 7.60
CA LEU A 308 -19.49 -2.71 6.68
C LEU A 308 -19.15 -3.01 5.22
N ASP A 309 -19.16 -4.29 4.82
CA ASP A 309 -18.87 -4.68 3.43
C ASP A 309 -19.84 -4.03 2.43
N GLY A 310 -19.30 -3.42 1.38
CA GLY A 310 -20.03 -2.69 0.34
C GLY A 310 -20.53 -1.30 0.74
N ALA A 311 -20.28 -0.82 1.97
CA ALA A 311 -20.59 0.56 2.33
C ALA A 311 -19.71 1.54 1.55
N THR A 312 -20.25 2.72 1.25
CA THR A 312 -19.49 3.81 0.64
C THR A 312 -18.48 4.37 1.65
N CYS A 313 -17.26 4.61 1.20
CA CYS A 313 -16.21 5.23 1.99
C CYS A 313 -15.36 6.15 1.08
N ASP A 314 -14.28 6.72 1.61
CA ASP A 314 -13.25 7.46 0.87
C ASP A 314 -11.89 6.88 1.24
N ASP A 315 -11.16 6.33 0.26
CA ASP A 315 -9.84 5.71 0.50
C ASP A 315 -8.70 6.73 0.57
N GLY A 316 -9.02 8.02 0.39
CA GLY A 316 -8.11 9.14 0.40
C GLY A 316 -7.29 9.28 -0.89
N ASP A 317 -7.44 8.37 -1.85
CA ASP A 317 -6.82 8.47 -3.16
C ASP A 317 -7.75 9.19 -4.14
N ALA A 318 -7.43 10.44 -4.46
CA ALA A 318 -8.20 11.19 -5.45
C ALA A 318 -8.24 10.52 -6.85
N CYS A 319 -7.33 9.57 -7.11
CA CYS A 319 -7.24 8.79 -8.33
C CYS A 319 -7.97 7.44 -8.31
N THR A 320 -8.81 7.22 -7.32
CA THR A 320 -9.81 6.15 -7.31
C THR A 320 -11.23 6.74 -7.37
N ARG A 321 -12.22 5.92 -7.74
CA ARG A 321 -13.63 6.28 -7.75
C ARG A 321 -14.49 5.13 -7.25
N GLY A 322 -15.62 5.50 -6.68
CA GLY A 322 -16.65 4.54 -6.25
C GLY A 322 -16.14 3.70 -5.09
N ASP A 323 -15.52 4.36 -4.12
CA ASP A 323 -14.81 3.65 -3.05
C ASP A 323 -15.80 2.95 -2.14
N THR A 324 -15.48 1.69 -1.88
CA THR A 324 -16.32 0.79 -1.10
C THR A 324 -15.46 0.03 -0.11
N CYS A 325 -16.05 -0.23 1.03
CA CYS A 325 -15.46 -1.10 2.03
C CYS A 325 -15.48 -2.54 1.53
N ASN A 326 -14.35 -3.23 1.60
CA ASN A 326 -14.29 -4.66 1.32
C ASN A 326 -14.61 -5.49 2.59
N SER A 327 -14.69 -6.81 2.40
CA SER A 327 -14.94 -7.77 3.49
C SER A 327 -13.85 -7.82 4.57
N GLU A 328 -12.72 -7.15 4.37
CA GLU A 328 -11.61 -7.04 5.33
C GLU A 328 -11.63 -5.70 6.09
N GLY A 329 -12.63 -4.85 5.86
CA GLY A 329 -12.75 -3.55 6.53
C GLY A 329 -11.84 -2.46 5.96
N ARG A 330 -11.37 -2.62 4.72
CA ARG A 330 -10.53 -1.64 4.03
C ARG A 330 -11.36 -0.89 2.99
N CYS A 331 -11.24 0.43 2.99
CA CYS A 331 -11.78 1.25 1.91
C CYS A 331 -10.93 1.10 0.66
N ILE A 332 -11.56 0.71 -0.45
CA ILE A 332 -10.89 0.52 -1.74
C ILE A 332 -11.75 1.14 -2.86
N GLY A 333 -11.12 1.90 -3.76
CA GLY A 333 -11.76 2.40 -4.96
C GLY A 333 -11.29 1.74 -6.25
N SER A 334 -12.03 2.02 -7.33
CA SER A 334 -11.65 1.62 -8.68
C SER A 334 -10.71 2.67 -9.30
N PRO A 335 -9.55 2.29 -9.87
CA PRO A 335 -8.62 3.25 -10.44
C PRO A 335 -9.25 4.12 -11.53
N VAL A 336 -8.99 5.43 -11.48
CA VAL A 336 -9.36 6.37 -12.56
C VAL A 336 -8.49 6.05 -13.78
N VAL A 337 -9.13 5.54 -14.83
CA VAL A 337 -8.48 5.29 -16.11
C VAL A 337 -8.35 6.61 -16.85
N CYS A 338 -7.12 7.13 -16.90
CA CYS A 338 -6.75 8.25 -17.76
C CYS A 338 -6.12 7.66 -19.02
N ASN A 339 -6.87 7.71 -20.12
CA ASN A 339 -6.36 7.37 -21.45
C ASN A 339 -6.97 8.35 -22.45
N ASP A 340 -6.17 9.21 -23.08
CA ASP A 340 -6.65 10.14 -24.11
C ASP A 340 -6.57 9.58 -25.54
N ASN A 341 -6.11 8.33 -25.67
CA ASN A 341 -5.81 7.63 -26.91
C ASN A 341 -4.69 8.28 -27.75
N ASN A 342 -3.84 9.10 -27.14
CA ASN A 342 -2.63 9.62 -27.76
C ASN A 342 -1.42 8.79 -27.32
N SER A 343 -0.86 7.98 -28.23
CA SER A 343 0.35 7.20 -27.98
C SER A 343 1.58 8.06 -27.63
N CYS A 344 1.52 9.37 -27.86
CA CYS A 344 2.60 10.32 -27.56
C CYS A 344 2.47 11.03 -26.22
N THR A 345 1.53 10.63 -25.39
CA THR A 345 1.45 11.03 -23.99
C THR A 345 1.60 9.83 -23.08
N THR A 346 2.19 10.09 -21.91
CA THR A 346 2.06 9.19 -20.76
C THR A 346 0.90 9.71 -19.93
N ASP A 347 -0.11 8.86 -19.80
CA ASP A 347 -1.38 9.22 -19.20
C ASP A 347 -1.38 8.75 -17.75
N ALA A 348 -1.52 9.69 -16.82
CA ALA A 348 -1.56 9.40 -15.41
C ALA A 348 -2.67 10.19 -14.74
N CYS A 349 -3.30 9.59 -13.74
CA CYS A 349 -4.08 10.38 -12.80
C CYS A 349 -3.14 11.00 -11.77
N VAL A 350 -3.24 12.31 -11.58
CA VAL A 350 -2.50 13.05 -10.56
C VAL A 350 -3.49 13.93 -9.81
N ASN A 351 -3.62 13.73 -8.50
CA ASN A 351 -4.55 14.48 -7.64
C ASN A 351 -6.01 14.49 -8.16
N GLY A 352 -6.48 13.35 -8.67
CA GLY A 352 -7.84 13.18 -9.20
C GLY A 352 -8.11 13.83 -10.55
N GLN A 353 -7.08 14.34 -11.21
CA GLN A 353 -7.16 14.89 -12.56
C GLN A 353 -6.31 14.05 -13.51
N CYS A 354 -6.84 13.80 -14.71
CA CYS A 354 -6.03 13.19 -15.75
C CYS A 354 -5.01 14.19 -16.29
N VAL A 355 -3.74 13.81 -16.21
CA VAL A 355 -2.59 14.55 -16.72
C VAL A 355 -1.98 13.73 -17.85
N PHE A 356 -1.86 14.35 -19.02
CA PHE A 356 -1.31 13.75 -20.23
C PHE A 356 0.03 14.43 -20.50
N THR A 357 1.13 13.74 -20.21
CA THR A 357 2.47 14.32 -20.33
C THR A 357 3.11 13.89 -21.65
N PRO A 358 3.55 14.81 -22.52
CA PRO A 358 4.28 14.45 -23.73
C PRO A 358 5.44 13.50 -23.43
N ALA A 359 5.60 12.46 -24.24
CA ALA A 359 6.65 11.45 -24.12
C ALA A 359 7.55 11.46 -25.37
N PRO A 360 8.50 12.41 -25.48
CA PRO A 360 9.33 12.57 -26.67
C PRO A 360 10.17 11.32 -26.94
N ASP A 361 10.51 11.10 -28.21
CA ASP A 361 11.33 9.97 -28.69
C ASP A 361 10.69 8.59 -28.51
N THR A 362 9.45 8.51 -28.00
CA THR A 362 8.66 7.28 -27.96
C THR A 362 8.22 6.93 -29.39
N ALA A 363 8.32 5.64 -29.75
CA ALA A 363 7.83 5.15 -31.03
C ALA A 363 6.31 5.28 -31.11
N CYS A 364 5.82 5.79 -32.24
CA CYS A 364 4.40 5.96 -32.51
C CYS A 364 4.12 5.68 -34.00
N ASP A 365 2.88 5.89 -34.44
CA ASP A 365 2.47 5.84 -35.85
C ASP A 365 1.66 7.11 -36.13
N ASP A 366 2.13 7.96 -37.04
CA ASP A 366 1.45 9.22 -37.37
C ASP A 366 0.33 9.03 -38.42
N GLY A 367 0.07 7.78 -38.81
CA GLY A 367 -0.94 7.37 -39.77
C GLY A 367 -0.60 7.77 -41.20
N ASN A 368 0.61 8.28 -41.45
CA ASN A 368 1.04 8.73 -42.76
C ASN A 368 2.02 7.73 -43.36
N ALA A 369 1.60 7.04 -44.42
CA ALA A 369 2.42 6.06 -45.12
C ALA A 369 3.65 6.67 -45.83
N CYS A 370 3.74 8.01 -45.88
CA CYS A 370 4.87 8.76 -46.43
C CYS A 370 5.94 9.11 -45.39
N THR A 371 5.78 8.67 -44.15
CA THR A 371 6.71 8.87 -43.06
C THR A 371 7.20 7.51 -42.57
N ARG A 372 8.43 7.50 -42.04
CA ARG A 372 9.03 6.31 -41.43
C ARG A 372 9.71 6.67 -40.13
N GLY A 373 9.74 5.68 -39.23
CA GLY A 373 10.39 5.81 -37.93
C GLY A 373 9.73 6.89 -37.09
N ASP A 374 8.40 6.86 -37.02
CA ASP A 374 7.64 7.92 -36.38
C ASP A 374 7.91 7.93 -34.87
N THR A 375 8.19 9.13 -34.37
CA THR A 375 8.50 9.38 -32.98
C THR A 375 7.72 10.57 -32.49
N CYS A 376 7.38 10.52 -31.21
CA CYS A 376 6.72 11.62 -30.54
C CYS A 376 7.68 12.80 -30.39
N ASN A 377 7.23 13.99 -30.76
CA ASN A 377 7.99 15.22 -30.56
C ASN A 377 7.78 15.79 -29.15
N ALA A 378 8.45 16.90 -28.84
CA ALA A 378 8.37 17.59 -27.55
C ALA A 378 6.95 18.06 -27.17
N ASP A 379 6.08 18.27 -28.15
CA ASP A 379 4.71 18.74 -27.96
C ASP A 379 3.69 17.58 -27.87
N GLY A 380 4.15 16.32 -27.87
CA GLY A 380 3.26 15.14 -27.77
C GLY A 380 2.54 14.80 -29.08
N ARG A 381 3.11 15.18 -30.22
CA ARG A 381 2.60 14.83 -31.56
C ARG A 381 3.49 13.76 -32.19
N CYS A 382 2.87 12.75 -32.79
CA CYS A 382 3.58 11.77 -33.58
C CYS A 382 4.01 12.37 -34.93
N THR A 383 5.30 12.26 -35.26
CA THR A 383 5.86 12.72 -36.53
C THR A 383 6.96 11.79 -37.01
N GLY A 384 7.01 11.47 -38.30
CA GLY A 384 8.11 10.71 -38.88
C GLY A 384 8.99 11.46 -39.88
N LEU A 385 10.02 10.75 -40.34
CA LEU A 385 10.91 11.22 -41.41
C LEU A 385 10.28 10.94 -42.77
N ALA A 386 10.20 11.96 -43.62
CA ALA A 386 9.64 11.82 -44.96
C ALA A 386 10.39 10.74 -45.78
N VAL A 387 9.62 9.85 -46.39
CA VAL A 387 10.08 8.83 -47.32
C VAL A 387 10.25 9.46 -48.69
N SER A 388 11.40 9.22 -49.33
CA SER A 388 11.61 9.56 -50.74
C SER A 388 10.93 8.51 -51.60
N CYS A 389 10.03 8.94 -52.48
CA CYS A 389 9.30 8.08 -53.41
C CYS A 389 9.90 8.03 -54.81
N ASP A 390 11.11 8.56 -54.99
CA ASP A 390 11.85 8.46 -56.25
C ASP A 390 12.17 6.98 -56.57
N ASP A 391 11.63 6.46 -57.67
CA ASP A 391 11.88 5.09 -58.13
C ASP A 391 13.01 5.00 -59.18
N GLY A 392 13.60 6.14 -59.53
CA GLY A 392 14.65 6.26 -60.54
C GLY A 392 14.16 6.17 -61.98
N ASN A 393 12.84 6.15 -62.23
CA ASN A 393 12.24 6.13 -63.55
C ASN A 393 11.83 7.54 -63.99
N GLY A 394 12.53 8.11 -64.98
CA GLY A 394 12.19 9.43 -65.53
C GLY A 394 10.81 9.50 -66.20
N CYS A 395 10.15 8.36 -66.43
CA CYS A 395 8.82 8.27 -67.02
C CYS A 395 7.66 8.21 -66.03
N THR A 396 7.93 8.43 -64.75
CA THR A 396 6.92 8.55 -63.71
C THR A 396 7.10 9.86 -62.95
N ASP A 397 5.97 10.46 -62.58
CA ASP A 397 5.92 11.55 -61.62
C ASP A 397 5.73 10.94 -60.23
N ASP A 398 6.79 10.96 -59.44
CA ASP A 398 6.81 10.39 -58.10
C ASP A 398 6.20 11.36 -57.10
N SER A 399 5.21 10.87 -56.36
CA SER A 399 4.64 11.61 -55.25
C SER A 399 4.31 10.65 -54.12
N CYS A 400 4.02 11.21 -52.95
CA CYS A 400 3.62 10.42 -51.82
C CYS A 400 2.21 10.76 -51.38
N ASN A 401 1.35 9.74 -51.36
CA ASN A 401 0.00 9.85 -50.86
C ASN A 401 -0.02 9.43 -49.38
N PRO A 402 -0.42 10.30 -48.44
CA PRO A 402 -0.37 9.99 -47.01
C PRO A 402 -1.13 8.73 -46.59
N SER A 403 -2.12 8.30 -47.36
CA SER A 403 -2.92 7.12 -47.05
C SER A 403 -2.45 5.83 -47.72
N SER A 404 -1.78 5.91 -48.88
CA SER A 404 -1.37 4.74 -49.67
C SER A 404 0.14 4.59 -49.88
N GLY A 405 0.94 5.56 -49.42
CA GLY A 405 2.39 5.58 -49.56
C GLY A 405 2.84 6.15 -50.91
N CYS A 406 4.00 5.70 -51.37
CA CYS A 406 4.56 6.14 -52.65
C CYS A 406 3.64 5.77 -53.82
N VAL A 407 3.41 6.75 -54.69
CA VAL A 407 2.65 6.60 -55.93
C VAL A 407 3.50 7.13 -57.08
N HIS A 408 3.58 6.32 -58.14
CA HIS A 408 4.35 6.60 -59.34
C HIS A 408 3.35 6.70 -60.49
N VAL A 409 3.13 7.92 -61.00
CA VAL A 409 2.13 8.16 -62.05
C VAL A 409 2.84 8.29 -63.39
N ASP A 410 2.49 7.44 -64.35
CA ASP A 410 3.03 7.51 -65.71
C ASP A 410 2.90 8.92 -66.29
N ASN A 411 4.01 9.50 -66.72
CA ASN A 411 4.05 10.79 -67.36
C ASN A 411 4.26 10.65 -68.88
N SER A 412 4.32 11.79 -69.57
CA SER A 412 4.57 11.87 -71.01
C SER A 412 5.79 12.73 -71.33
N ALA A 413 6.73 12.82 -70.38
CA ALA A 413 7.94 13.60 -70.52
C ALA A 413 8.83 13.04 -71.65
N PRO A 414 9.72 13.87 -72.22
CA PRO A 414 10.79 13.38 -73.09
C PRO A 414 11.71 12.44 -72.32
N CYS A 415 12.12 11.36 -72.96
CA CYS A 415 13.07 10.39 -72.43
C CYS A 415 14.03 9.94 -73.55
N ASP A 416 14.92 9.00 -73.24
CA ASP A 416 15.82 8.36 -74.21
C ASP A 416 15.72 6.85 -74.01
N ASP A 417 15.29 6.11 -75.04
CA ASP A 417 15.13 4.65 -74.97
C ASP A 417 16.45 3.90 -75.21
N GLY A 418 17.55 4.64 -75.41
CA GLY A 418 18.88 4.14 -75.65
C GLY A 418 19.12 3.64 -77.08
N SER A 419 18.15 3.77 -77.98
CA SER A 419 18.28 3.41 -79.38
C SER A 419 18.61 4.62 -80.25
N ALA A 420 19.66 4.50 -81.06
CA ALA A 420 20.01 5.52 -82.05
C ALA A 420 19.04 5.56 -83.26
N CYS A 421 18.11 4.59 -83.33
CA CYS A 421 17.13 4.43 -84.40
C CYS A 421 15.73 4.91 -84.03
N THR A 422 15.63 5.72 -83.01
CA THR A 422 14.41 6.27 -82.45
C THR A 422 14.73 7.74 -82.15
N THR A 423 13.80 8.64 -82.46
CA THR A 423 14.01 10.09 -82.27
C THR A 423 12.80 10.71 -81.60
N GLY A 424 13.06 11.61 -80.64
CA GLY A 424 11.99 12.26 -79.89
C GLY A 424 11.22 11.29 -79.01
N ASP A 425 11.94 10.44 -78.27
CA ASP A 425 11.34 9.43 -77.42
C ASP A 425 10.55 10.08 -76.28
N VAL A 426 9.44 9.46 -75.95
CA VAL A 426 8.52 9.96 -74.93
C VAL A 426 8.04 8.82 -74.06
N CYS A 427 7.78 9.16 -72.82
CA CYS A 427 7.22 8.23 -71.87
C CYS A 427 5.81 7.81 -72.29
N ARG A 428 5.57 6.48 -72.32
CA ARG A 428 4.27 5.86 -72.61
C ARG A 428 4.10 4.65 -71.71
N ASN A 429 3.02 4.64 -70.92
CA ASN A 429 2.71 3.56 -69.98
C ASN A 429 3.89 3.24 -69.02
N GLY A 430 4.52 4.29 -68.48
CA GLY A 430 5.59 4.17 -67.49
C GLY A 430 6.95 3.73 -68.05
N GLN A 431 7.08 3.59 -69.37
CA GLN A 431 8.31 3.19 -70.04
C GLN A 431 8.69 4.21 -71.11
N CYS A 432 10.00 4.37 -71.35
CA CYS A 432 10.46 5.18 -72.45
C CYS A 432 10.19 4.45 -73.77
N ALA A 433 9.34 5.04 -74.62
CA ALA A 433 8.98 4.48 -75.90
C ALA A 433 9.66 5.24 -77.03
N GLY A 434 10.45 4.51 -77.81
CA GLY A 434 11.12 5.02 -79.00
C GLY A 434 10.19 5.70 -80.00
N GLY A 435 10.61 6.87 -80.48
CA GLY A 435 9.94 7.58 -81.57
C GLY A 435 10.15 6.94 -82.95
N PRO A 436 9.67 7.57 -84.03
CA PRO A 436 9.88 7.05 -85.38
C PRO A 436 11.37 7.00 -85.74
N PRO A 437 11.79 6.01 -86.57
CA PRO A 437 13.18 5.91 -86.97
C PRO A 437 13.61 7.09 -87.83
N PRO A 438 14.88 7.53 -87.70
CA PRO A 438 15.44 8.53 -88.59
C PRO A 438 15.41 8.03 -90.03
N ASN A 439 15.22 8.94 -90.98
CA ASN A 439 15.35 8.60 -92.39
C ASN A 439 16.83 8.36 -92.72
N CYS A 440 17.18 7.11 -93.05
CA CYS A 440 18.55 6.71 -93.36
C CYS A 440 18.88 6.66 -94.85
N ASP A 441 17.99 7.11 -95.74
CA ASP A 441 18.28 7.18 -97.18
C ASP A 441 19.36 8.25 -97.47
N ASP A 442 20.51 7.84 -98.01
CA ASP A 442 21.62 8.74 -98.38
C ASP A 442 21.51 9.25 -99.83
N GLY A 443 20.47 8.85 -100.56
CA GLY A 443 20.23 9.20 -101.95
C GLY A 443 21.15 8.47 -102.94
N ASN A 444 21.94 7.49 -102.50
CA ASN A 444 22.81 6.70 -103.35
C ASN A 444 22.17 5.34 -103.69
N SER A 445 21.80 5.15 -104.95
CA SER A 445 21.22 3.89 -105.42
C SER A 445 22.14 2.67 -105.32
N CYS A 446 23.43 2.86 -105.03
CA CYS A 446 24.42 1.80 -104.82
C CYS A 446 24.58 1.40 -103.34
N THR A 447 23.74 1.91 -102.42
CA THR A 447 23.74 1.53 -101.01
C THR A 447 22.38 0.98 -100.58
N ALA A 448 22.39 0.01 -99.68
CA ALA A 448 21.25 -0.43 -98.91
C ALA A 448 21.28 0.30 -97.56
N ASP A 449 20.28 1.14 -97.34
CA ASP A 449 20.17 1.95 -96.15
C ASP A 449 19.36 1.23 -95.08
N ALA A 450 19.92 1.15 -93.88
CA ALA A 450 19.25 0.60 -92.71
C ALA A 450 19.61 1.42 -91.48
N CYS A 451 18.81 1.27 -90.42
CA CYS A 451 19.16 1.85 -89.13
C CYS A 451 19.60 0.75 -88.17
N ASP A 452 20.81 0.88 -87.61
CA ASP A 452 21.35 0.03 -86.56
C ASP A 452 21.05 0.64 -85.18
N PRO A 453 20.34 -0.06 -84.27
CA PRO A 453 19.89 0.50 -82.99
C PRO A 453 20.98 1.05 -82.08
N ARG A 454 22.27 0.71 -82.31
CA ARG A 454 23.39 1.22 -81.50
C ARG A 454 24.15 2.35 -82.19
N SER A 455 24.27 2.29 -83.51
CA SER A 455 25.14 3.17 -84.30
C SER A 455 24.40 4.15 -85.21
N GLY A 456 23.07 4.04 -85.31
CA GLY A 456 22.23 4.91 -86.12
C GLY A 456 22.20 4.47 -87.59
N CYS A 457 22.10 5.44 -88.51
CA CYS A 457 22.01 5.11 -89.93
C CYS A 457 23.30 4.46 -90.47
N VAL A 458 23.13 3.34 -91.17
CA VAL A 458 24.19 2.58 -91.81
C VAL A 458 23.86 2.36 -93.29
N HIS A 459 24.87 2.54 -94.15
CA HIS A 459 24.74 2.47 -95.61
C HIS A 459 25.67 1.38 -96.14
N SER A 460 25.11 0.26 -96.64
CA SER A 460 25.89 -0.92 -97.06
C SER A 460 25.93 -1.05 -98.59
N PRO A 461 27.08 -1.27 -99.24
CA PRO A 461 27.15 -1.33 -100.71
C PRO A 461 26.29 -2.44 -101.35
N LEU A 462 25.58 -2.11 -102.44
CA LEU A 462 24.88 -3.02 -103.34
C LEU A 462 25.65 -3.15 -104.67
N ALA A 463 25.77 -4.37 -105.21
CA ALA A 463 26.38 -4.61 -106.52
C ALA A 463 25.32 -4.52 -107.64
N VAL A 464 25.54 -3.64 -108.62
CA VAL A 464 24.64 -3.44 -109.78
C VAL A 464 25.35 -3.89 -111.05
N MET A 465 24.88 -4.94 -111.71
CA MET A 465 25.57 -5.52 -112.88
C MET A 465 25.13 -4.86 -114.21
N GLN A 466 26.08 -4.49 -115.08
CA GLN A 466 25.82 -3.94 -116.43
C GLN A 466 26.63 -4.64 -117.55
N PRO A 467 26.03 -4.97 -118.70
CA PRO A 467 26.73 -5.63 -119.82
C PRO A 467 27.48 -4.65 -120.74
N VAL A 468 28.67 -5.04 -121.22
CA VAL A 468 29.51 -4.31 -122.18
C VAL A 468 30.03 -5.28 -123.25
N CYS A 469 30.07 -4.86 -124.52
CA CYS A 469 30.59 -5.66 -125.64
C CYS A 469 31.50 -4.86 -126.57
N SER A 470 32.46 -5.56 -127.20
CA SER A 470 33.35 -5.00 -128.23
C SER A 470 33.59 -5.99 -129.37
N ILE A 471 33.84 -5.48 -130.58
CA ILE A 471 34.10 -6.28 -131.79
C ILE A 471 35.50 -5.99 -132.34
N ASN A 472 36.22 -7.06 -132.74
CA ASN A 472 37.55 -6.97 -133.36
C ASN A 472 37.68 -7.90 -134.59
N PRO A 473 38.04 -7.40 -135.79
CA PRO A 473 38.23 -5.98 -136.11
C PRO A 473 36.89 -5.23 -136.19
N ALA A 474 36.90 -3.94 -135.81
CA ALA A 474 35.73 -3.06 -135.93
C ALA A 474 35.32 -2.76 -137.39
N THR A 475 36.16 -3.14 -138.36
CA THR A 475 35.86 -3.11 -139.79
C THR A 475 35.88 -4.52 -140.36
N LEU A 476 34.77 -4.95 -140.93
CA LEU A 476 34.60 -6.24 -141.60
C LEU A 476 34.84 -6.05 -143.10
N ASN A 477 35.97 -6.57 -143.58
CA ASN A 477 36.18 -6.75 -145.02
C ASN A 477 35.40 -7.99 -145.45
N LEU A 478 34.67 -7.95 -146.55
CA LEU A 478 33.98 -9.11 -147.12
C LEU A 478 34.63 -9.40 -148.48
N ASN A 479 35.16 -10.60 -148.65
CA ASN A 479 35.71 -11.12 -149.90
C ASN A 479 35.14 -12.53 -150.17
N ALA A 480 35.40 -13.07 -151.36
CA ALA A 480 34.88 -14.38 -151.77
C ALA A 480 35.40 -15.56 -150.92
N GLN A 481 36.52 -15.40 -150.19
CA GLN A 481 37.14 -16.43 -149.34
C GLN A 481 36.76 -16.35 -147.86
N GLY A 482 35.96 -15.36 -147.47
CA GLY A 482 35.49 -15.24 -146.10
C GLY A 482 36.47 -14.63 -145.11
N ASN A 483 36.00 -13.70 -144.27
CA ASN A 483 36.77 -13.12 -143.17
C ASN A 483 36.16 -13.47 -141.80
N SER A 484 37.03 -13.59 -140.78
CA SER A 484 36.64 -13.83 -139.39
C SER A 484 36.68 -12.54 -138.58
N PHE A 485 35.83 -12.46 -137.56
CA PHE A 485 35.92 -11.46 -136.51
C PHE A 485 35.56 -12.08 -135.16
N THR A 486 35.83 -11.33 -134.10
CA THR A 486 35.68 -11.78 -132.73
C THR A 486 34.85 -10.77 -131.94
N ILE A 487 33.92 -11.27 -131.12
CA ILE A 487 33.12 -10.47 -130.20
C ILE A 487 33.54 -10.78 -128.76
N ASN A 488 33.85 -9.76 -127.98
CA ASN A 488 34.12 -9.86 -126.55
C ASN A 488 32.93 -9.34 -125.74
N LEU A 489 32.51 -10.10 -124.73
CA LEU A 489 31.41 -9.75 -123.82
C LEU A 489 31.89 -9.72 -122.37
N SER A 490 31.60 -8.67 -121.63
CA SER A 490 31.96 -8.52 -120.21
C SER A 490 30.81 -7.91 -119.42
N VAL A 491 30.62 -8.33 -118.17
CA VAL A 491 29.72 -7.66 -117.22
C VAL A 491 30.58 -6.87 -116.23
N VAL A 492 30.32 -5.57 -116.12
CA VAL A 492 30.96 -4.70 -115.13
C VAL A 492 30.01 -4.47 -113.96
N ASP A 493 30.56 -4.27 -112.79
CA ASP A 493 29.82 -3.66 -111.69
C ASP A 493 29.67 -2.16 -112.01
N ALA A 494 28.44 -1.68 -112.16
CA ALA A 494 28.14 -0.29 -112.44
C ALA A 494 28.53 0.62 -111.27
N CYS A 495 28.54 0.08 -110.05
CA CYS A 495 28.99 0.78 -108.85
C CYS A 495 30.52 0.71 -108.68
N ASN A 496 31.23 -0.12 -109.47
CA ASN A 496 32.70 -0.15 -109.55
C ASN A 496 33.21 -0.61 -110.95
N PRO A 497 33.23 0.28 -111.95
CA PRO A 497 33.58 -0.07 -113.33
C PRO A 497 35.07 -0.42 -113.53
N ALA A 498 35.93 -0.20 -112.54
CA ALA A 498 37.38 -0.43 -112.63
C ALA A 498 37.77 -1.92 -112.51
N SER A 499 36.86 -2.79 -112.07
CA SER A 499 37.15 -4.22 -111.86
C SER A 499 36.02 -5.09 -112.42
N PRO A 500 35.97 -5.29 -113.76
CA PRO A 500 34.97 -6.15 -114.39
C PRO A 500 35.13 -7.59 -113.90
N SER A 501 34.07 -8.20 -113.37
CA SER A 501 34.07 -9.63 -113.09
C SER A 501 33.96 -10.39 -114.41
N PRO A 502 34.93 -11.25 -114.77
CA PRO A 502 34.80 -12.09 -115.95
C PRO A 502 33.63 -13.06 -115.77
N ILE A 503 32.80 -13.19 -116.80
CA ILE A 503 31.68 -14.12 -116.78
C ILE A 503 32.27 -15.54 -116.76
N PRO A 504 31.82 -16.45 -115.86
CA PRO A 504 32.04 -17.88 -116.06
C PRO A 504 31.48 -18.29 -117.43
N PRO A 505 32.04 -19.29 -118.14
CA PRO A 505 31.54 -19.68 -119.45
C PRO A 505 30.05 -20.05 -119.37
N GLY A 506 29.20 -19.14 -119.85
CA GLY A 506 27.78 -19.31 -120.03
C GLY A 506 27.48 -19.56 -121.50
N THR A 507 26.35 -20.21 -121.76
CA THR A 507 25.82 -20.49 -123.09
C THR A 507 25.66 -19.16 -123.86
N LEU A 508 26.60 -18.84 -124.74
CA LEU A 508 26.44 -17.75 -125.69
C LEU A 508 25.28 -18.12 -126.61
N GLY A 509 24.26 -17.27 -126.69
CA GLY A 509 22.99 -17.59 -127.33
C GLY A 509 22.60 -16.52 -128.34
N ILE A 510 22.68 -16.89 -129.62
CA ILE A 510 22.14 -16.16 -130.79
C ILE A 510 22.82 -14.79 -131.03
N ALA A 511 23.44 -14.65 -132.20
CA ALA A 511 23.96 -13.38 -132.69
C ALA A 511 22.99 -12.82 -133.73
N HIS A 512 22.58 -11.56 -133.58
CA HIS A 512 21.71 -10.87 -134.52
C HIS A 512 22.50 -9.78 -135.28
N VAL A 513 22.34 -9.73 -136.61
CA VAL A 513 22.89 -8.66 -137.45
C VAL A 513 21.75 -7.88 -138.08
N SER A 514 21.71 -6.56 -137.88
CA SER A 514 20.67 -5.69 -138.46
C SER A 514 21.20 -4.84 -139.61
N ARG A 515 20.42 -4.77 -140.69
CA ARG A 515 20.72 -4.03 -141.93
C ARG A 515 20.53 -2.51 -141.81
N ALA A 516 19.83 -2.01 -140.79
CA ALA A 516 19.23 -0.66 -140.86
C ALA A 516 19.30 0.19 -139.58
N GLY A 517 20.40 0.13 -138.82
CA GLY A 517 20.63 1.07 -137.70
C GLY A 517 19.63 0.98 -136.53
N ASN A 518 18.69 0.04 -136.57
CA ASN A 518 17.70 -0.18 -135.52
C ASN A 518 18.30 -1.05 -134.40
N THR A 519 18.12 -0.65 -133.14
CA THR A 519 18.63 -1.34 -131.95
C THR A 519 17.58 -2.16 -131.21
N ASN A 520 16.31 -2.11 -131.64
CA ASN A 520 15.23 -2.89 -131.05
C ASN A 520 15.03 -4.20 -131.82
N PHE A 521 15.32 -5.32 -131.17
CA PHE A 521 15.22 -6.67 -131.75
C PHE A 521 13.97 -7.39 -131.23
N PRO A 522 13.24 -8.13 -132.08
CA PRO A 522 12.14 -9.00 -131.65
C PRO A 522 12.66 -10.24 -130.88
N ASP A 523 11.78 -10.89 -130.11
CA ASP A 523 12.08 -12.12 -129.36
C ASP A 523 12.57 -13.24 -130.31
N PRO A 524 13.74 -13.86 -130.06
CA PRO A 524 14.29 -14.93 -130.90
C PRO A 524 13.37 -16.14 -131.11
N ALA A 525 12.45 -16.41 -130.19
CA ALA A 525 11.50 -17.52 -130.30
C ALA A 525 10.35 -17.26 -131.30
N SER A 526 10.24 -16.05 -131.85
CA SER A 526 9.08 -15.59 -132.63
C SER A 526 9.27 -15.53 -134.16
N LEU A 527 10.37 -16.08 -134.72
CA LEU A 527 10.74 -15.95 -136.13
C LEU A 527 10.77 -17.30 -136.88
N SER A 528 10.24 -17.35 -138.12
CA SER A 528 10.17 -18.55 -138.99
C SER A 528 10.91 -18.36 -140.33
N CYS A 529 11.74 -19.33 -140.76
CA CYS A 529 12.40 -19.36 -142.09
C CYS A 529 11.71 -20.33 -143.09
N PRO A 530 11.70 -20.08 -144.43
CA PRO A 530 11.95 -18.84 -145.17
C PRO A 530 10.69 -18.20 -145.81
N ASP A 531 10.74 -16.90 -146.06
CA ASP A 531 9.81 -16.12 -146.91
C ASP A 531 10.43 -15.93 -148.31
N PRO A 532 9.75 -16.29 -149.43
CA PRO A 532 10.30 -16.20 -150.78
C PRO A 532 10.49 -14.79 -151.36
N ASP A 533 9.90 -13.75 -150.75
CA ASP A 533 9.72 -12.44 -151.41
C ASP A 533 10.62 -11.28 -150.92
N GLY A 534 11.85 -11.56 -150.46
CA GLY A 534 12.90 -10.52 -150.32
C GLY A 534 12.49 -9.25 -149.55
N GLY A 535 11.72 -9.41 -148.47
CA GLY A 535 11.06 -8.33 -147.74
C GLY A 535 11.87 -7.72 -146.58
N THR A 536 11.75 -6.40 -146.43
CA THR A 536 12.61 -5.50 -145.64
C THR A 536 12.32 -5.49 -144.13
N ARG A 537 13.31 -5.82 -143.28
CA ARG A 537 13.79 -5.01 -142.11
C ARG A 537 14.71 -5.78 -141.16
N PHE A 538 14.61 -7.10 -141.10
CA PHE A 538 15.52 -7.98 -140.35
C PHE A 538 15.70 -9.27 -141.15
N GLU A 539 16.93 -9.63 -141.47
CA GLU A 539 17.24 -10.94 -142.06
C GLU A 539 17.78 -11.82 -140.94
N THR A 540 17.12 -12.94 -140.67
CA THR A 540 17.55 -13.93 -139.69
C THR A 540 18.76 -14.69 -140.22
N GLY A 541 19.95 -14.11 -140.08
CA GLY A 541 21.21 -14.77 -140.37
C GLY A 541 21.90 -15.19 -139.09
N LEU A 542 22.03 -16.52 -138.89
CA LEU A 542 22.79 -17.24 -137.85
C LEU A 542 22.01 -17.64 -136.59
N PHE A 543 21.43 -18.85 -136.63
CA PHE A 543 21.21 -19.65 -135.43
C PHE A 543 22.48 -20.48 -135.17
N GLU A 544 23.36 -20.00 -134.29
CA GLU A 544 24.49 -20.80 -133.79
C GLU A 544 24.31 -21.00 -132.28
N ASP A 545 24.12 -22.25 -131.86
CA ASP A 545 24.26 -22.63 -130.46
C ASP A 545 25.76 -22.68 -130.14
N LEU A 546 26.28 -21.55 -129.68
CA LEU A 546 27.68 -21.37 -129.36
C LEU A 546 28.12 -22.23 -128.16
N ALA A 547 27.20 -22.90 -127.46
CA ALA A 547 27.52 -23.90 -126.43
C ALA A 547 28.28 -25.11 -126.98
N ALA A 548 28.13 -25.43 -128.27
CA ALA A 548 28.76 -26.58 -128.91
C ALA A 548 30.21 -26.31 -129.38
N ARG A 549 30.69 -25.07 -129.31
CA ARG A 549 32.10 -24.72 -129.61
C ARG A 549 32.95 -24.69 -128.35
N SER A 550 34.24 -25.02 -128.49
CA SER A 550 35.24 -24.72 -127.46
C SER A 550 35.51 -23.21 -127.46
N ILE A 551 34.74 -22.49 -126.66
CA ILE A 551 34.90 -21.04 -126.45
C ILE A 551 35.81 -20.86 -125.24
N SER A 552 36.96 -20.21 -125.43
CA SER A 552 37.84 -19.86 -124.31
C SER A 552 37.49 -18.46 -123.79
N GLY A 553 36.84 -18.40 -122.63
CA GLY A 553 36.54 -17.14 -121.92
C GLY A 553 35.44 -16.29 -122.58
N ASN A 554 35.58 -14.97 -122.48
CA ASN A 554 34.59 -13.96 -122.85
C ASN A 554 34.53 -13.65 -124.37
N THR A 555 35.13 -14.50 -125.21
CA THR A 555 35.53 -14.17 -126.58
C THR A 555 34.98 -15.20 -127.57
N ALA A 556 34.05 -14.80 -128.45
CA ALA A 556 33.48 -15.66 -129.48
C ALA A 556 34.03 -15.29 -130.87
N SER A 557 34.55 -16.26 -131.62
CA SER A 557 35.06 -16.03 -132.99
C SER A 557 34.11 -16.59 -134.05
N LEU A 558 33.66 -15.71 -134.95
CA LEU A 558 32.68 -15.96 -136.00
C LEU A 558 33.36 -15.81 -137.37
N LYS A 559 33.11 -16.72 -138.33
CA LYS A 559 33.65 -16.66 -139.70
C LYS A 559 32.54 -16.85 -140.74
N PHE A 560 32.61 -16.07 -141.81
CA PHE A 560 31.69 -16.14 -142.96
C PHE A 560 32.42 -16.69 -144.18
N ASP A 561 31.83 -17.59 -144.97
CA ASP A 561 32.40 -18.14 -146.22
C ASP A 561 31.31 -18.15 -147.33
N ARG A 562 31.69 -18.13 -148.63
CA ARG A 562 30.75 -18.21 -149.78
C ARG A 562 30.60 -19.67 -150.26
N PRO A 563 29.37 -20.20 -150.45
CA PRO A 563 29.16 -21.56 -150.95
C PRO A 563 29.68 -21.75 -152.37
N SER A 564 30.32 -22.88 -152.66
CA SER A 564 30.77 -23.23 -154.02
C SER A 564 29.69 -23.89 -154.89
N ASP A 565 28.54 -24.27 -154.32
CA ASP A 565 27.52 -25.15 -154.92
C ASP A 565 26.13 -24.49 -155.09
N GLY A 566 25.90 -23.29 -154.59
CA GLY A 566 24.68 -22.51 -154.87
C GLY A 566 23.39 -23.09 -154.30
N VAL A 567 23.46 -23.99 -153.31
CA VAL A 567 22.29 -24.58 -152.63
C VAL A 567 22.44 -24.43 -151.11
N CYS A 568 21.48 -23.79 -150.45
CA CYS A 568 21.44 -23.65 -148.99
C CYS A 568 21.17 -25.01 -148.31
N SER A 569 22.17 -25.55 -147.60
CA SER A 569 21.99 -26.64 -146.63
C SER A 569 22.75 -26.36 -145.33
N THR A 570 22.19 -26.75 -144.18
CA THR A 570 22.61 -26.36 -142.83
C THR A 570 23.82 -27.13 -142.26
N LEU A 571 24.53 -26.46 -141.33
CA LEU A 571 25.78 -26.82 -140.60
C LEU A 571 25.73 -28.23 -139.99
N ASP A 572 26.55 -29.21 -140.37
CA ASP A 572 28.02 -29.21 -140.26
C ASP A 572 28.73 -29.55 -141.57
N GLY A 573 28.44 -28.81 -142.62
CA GLY A 573 29.14 -28.93 -143.90
C GLY A 573 30.09 -27.78 -144.25
N ASN A 574 30.53 -26.97 -143.28
CA ASN A 574 31.25 -25.69 -143.45
C ASN A 574 30.41 -24.51 -144.00
N ARG A 575 29.97 -23.70 -143.03
CA ARG A 575 29.90 -22.22 -143.04
C ARG A 575 29.19 -21.58 -144.22
N GLN A 576 27.90 -21.30 -144.03
CA GLN A 576 27.13 -20.50 -144.96
C GLN A 576 26.26 -19.53 -144.16
N ASP A 577 26.26 -18.25 -144.55
CA ASP A 577 25.04 -17.42 -144.71
C ASP A 577 25.25 -15.91 -144.57
N LEU A 578 26.34 -15.39 -143.97
CA LEU A 578 26.44 -13.92 -143.85
C LEU A 578 27.00 -13.20 -145.09
N ILE A 579 27.86 -13.82 -145.91
CA ILE A 579 28.36 -13.17 -147.14
C ILE A 579 27.25 -13.04 -148.19
N ALA A 580 26.32 -14.00 -148.25
CA ALA A 580 25.14 -13.96 -149.11
C ALA A 580 24.04 -13.01 -148.59
N ALA A 581 23.99 -12.76 -147.27
CA ALA A 581 23.07 -11.79 -146.65
C ALA A 581 23.63 -10.35 -146.62
N MET A 582 24.96 -10.17 -146.59
CA MET A 582 25.62 -8.86 -146.57
C MET A 582 25.99 -8.33 -147.96
N THR A 583 25.72 -9.07 -149.04
CA THR A 583 25.93 -8.61 -150.43
C THR A 583 25.17 -7.32 -150.76
N ASP A 584 24.15 -7.01 -149.96
CA ASP A 584 23.25 -5.87 -150.07
C ASP A 584 23.60 -4.68 -149.16
N VAL A 585 24.60 -4.83 -148.28
CA VAL A 585 25.14 -3.73 -147.48
C VAL A 585 26.05 -2.88 -148.37
N LEU A 586 25.78 -1.57 -148.45
CA LEU A 586 26.57 -0.64 -149.24
C LEU A 586 28.03 -0.68 -148.77
N ASP A 587 28.94 -0.82 -149.73
CA ASP A 587 30.38 -0.76 -149.47
C ASP A 587 30.74 0.55 -148.73
N GLY A 588 31.39 0.42 -147.58
CA GLY A 588 31.81 1.53 -146.72
C GLY A 588 30.80 2.02 -145.68
N SER A 589 29.63 1.38 -145.54
CA SER A 589 28.59 1.73 -144.55
C SER A 589 28.72 1.00 -143.20
N ASN A 590 28.02 1.50 -142.17
CA ASN A 590 27.97 0.86 -140.85
C ASN A 590 26.76 -0.06 -140.72
N ALA A 591 26.94 -1.21 -140.08
CA ALA A 591 25.91 -2.14 -139.68
C ALA A 591 25.93 -2.34 -138.16
N ASN A 592 24.78 -2.57 -137.53
CA ASN A 592 24.74 -2.87 -136.10
C ASN A 592 24.73 -4.38 -135.88
N VAL A 593 25.64 -4.84 -135.01
CA VAL A 593 25.75 -6.23 -134.57
C VAL A 593 25.37 -6.27 -133.10
N CYS A 594 24.39 -7.09 -132.76
CA CYS A 594 23.94 -7.27 -131.39
C CYS A 594 24.03 -8.74 -131.01
N VAL A 595 24.49 -8.99 -129.79
CA VAL A 595 24.59 -10.33 -129.24
C VAL A 595 23.79 -10.36 -127.96
N SER A 596 22.91 -11.34 -127.86
CA SER A 596 22.30 -11.73 -126.60
C SER A 596 23.14 -12.83 -125.94
N SER A 597 23.17 -12.84 -124.62
CA SER A 597 23.75 -13.94 -123.85
C SER A 597 22.92 -14.14 -122.60
N THR A 598 22.72 -15.40 -122.21
CA THR A 598 22.04 -15.74 -120.97
C THR A 598 23.09 -16.22 -119.97
N VAL A 599 23.22 -15.51 -118.86
CA VAL A 599 24.15 -15.86 -117.77
C VAL A 599 23.33 -16.07 -116.51
N GLY A 600 23.39 -17.28 -115.94
CA GLY A 600 22.69 -17.59 -114.69
C GLY A 600 21.16 -17.40 -114.72
N GLY A 601 20.54 -17.43 -115.90
CA GLY A 601 19.10 -17.21 -116.09
C GLY A 601 18.68 -15.75 -116.34
N GLN A 602 19.61 -14.79 -116.28
CA GLN A 602 19.36 -13.41 -116.71
C GLN A 602 19.80 -13.22 -118.17
N VAL A 603 18.97 -12.54 -118.96
CA VAL A 603 19.26 -12.21 -120.36
C VAL A 603 20.00 -10.87 -120.41
N PHE A 604 21.20 -10.89 -120.97
CA PHE A 604 22.00 -9.70 -121.25
C PHE A 604 22.03 -9.46 -122.75
N GLN A 605 21.81 -8.20 -123.15
CA GLN A 605 21.91 -7.80 -124.53
C GLN A 605 22.96 -6.71 -124.66
N CYS A 606 23.82 -6.84 -125.67
CA CYS A 606 24.74 -5.77 -126.03
C CYS A 606 24.82 -5.59 -127.55
N CYS A 607 24.88 -4.34 -127.97
CA CYS A 607 24.88 -3.92 -129.36
C CYS A 607 26.10 -3.05 -129.65
N THR A 608 26.71 -3.25 -130.81
CA THR A 608 27.79 -2.38 -131.30
C THR A 608 27.70 -2.18 -132.81
N SER A 609 28.37 -1.16 -133.33
CA SER A 609 28.35 -0.81 -134.76
C SER A 609 29.67 -1.22 -135.42
N VAL A 610 29.59 -1.89 -136.56
CA VAL A 610 30.74 -2.33 -137.36
C VAL A 610 30.71 -1.70 -138.74
N ARG A 611 31.87 -1.36 -139.28
CA ARG A 611 31.99 -0.84 -140.64
C ARG A 611 32.18 -2.00 -141.64
N VAL A 612 31.48 -1.99 -142.76
CA VAL A 612 31.53 -3.06 -143.77
C VAL A 612 32.21 -2.58 -145.05
N LEU A 613 33.17 -3.35 -145.56
CA LEU A 613 33.85 -3.12 -146.84
C LEU A 613 33.61 -4.32 -147.77
N ASN A 614 32.92 -4.12 -148.89
CA ASN A 614 32.42 -5.17 -149.78
C ASN A 614 33.16 -5.12 -151.13
N HIS A 615 34.35 -5.74 -151.18
CA HIS A 615 35.19 -5.75 -152.37
C HIS A 615 34.84 -6.94 -153.31
N GLY A 616 33.77 -6.79 -154.12
CA GLY A 616 33.66 -7.51 -155.40
C GLY A 616 32.67 -8.69 -155.52
N ASN A 617 31.45 -8.61 -154.97
CA ASN A 617 30.34 -9.52 -155.31
C ASN A 617 29.22 -8.83 -156.12
N ARG A 618 29.57 -8.05 -157.15
CA ARG A 618 28.64 -7.70 -158.24
C ARG A 618 29.07 -8.42 -159.52
N GLN A 619 28.64 -9.67 -159.65
CA GLN A 619 28.09 -10.29 -160.86
C GLN A 619 27.54 -11.67 -160.53
#